data_AF-A0A942JHY4-F1
#
_entry.id   AF-A0A942JHY4-F1
#
_cell.length_a   1.000
_cell.length_b   1.000
_cell.length_c   1.000
_cell.angle_alpha   90.00
_cell.angle_beta   90.00
_cell.angle_gamma   90.00
#
_symmetry.space_group_name_H-M   'P 1'
#
loop_
_entity.id
_entity.type
_entity.pdbx_description
1 polymer ?
#
loop_
_entity_poly.entity_id
_entity_poly.type
_entity_poly.pdbx_seq_one_letter_code
_entity_poly.pdbx_strand_id
1 'polypeptide(L)'
;MNNKLAIEIIGLFDSISIVTPISNVSDTVEYMLQNDTCRQTVLKYIKRADIGIEDFSFTVSNVNAQEETKVPIEALADARFRVTKETKEIDVKSKHAVFGTDGRVVSHVELPFVEYQSQGTIRLFELLGPILGSLDKGRVVIVDELGTQLHPKLVRFILSLFNAIDTNVNNAQLVCNSHDALLLEERVRRDQIWFAQKNDVGESELYSLDEFKDTRKDDPFVKKYLLGVFGATPQPNKGDF
;
A
#
# COMPACT_ATOMS: atom_id res chain seq x y z
N MET A 1 -16.19 31.60 -5.88
CA MET A 1 -15.29 30.53 -5.39
C MET A 1 -13.86 30.84 -5.81
N ASN A 2 -13.20 31.84 -5.21
CA ASN A 2 -11.84 32.28 -5.59
C ASN A 2 -11.12 33.00 -4.43
N ASN A 3 -11.33 32.55 -3.19
CA ASN A 3 -10.58 33.06 -2.03
C ASN A 3 -9.30 32.22 -1.88
N LYS A 4 -8.17 32.86 -1.57
CA LYS A 4 -6.86 32.23 -1.31
C LYS A 4 -6.97 31.02 -0.38
N LEU A 5 -7.77 31.12 0.67
CA LEU A 5 -7.99 30.02 1.63
C LEU A 5 -8.67 28.80 0.99
N ALA A 6 -9.58 29.01 0.03
CA ALA A 6 -10.20 27.91 -0.70
C ALA A 6 -9.19 27.22 -1.64
N ILE A 7 -8.29 27.98 -2.28
CA ILE A 7 -7.22 27.43 -3.11
C ILE A 7 -6.23 26.63 -2.26
N GLU A 8 -5.88 27.12 -1.06
CA GLU A 8 -5.03 26.40 -0.11
C GLU A 8 -5.68 25.09 0.37
N ILE A 9 -6.98 25.11 0.72
CA ILE A 9 -7.71 23.91 1.10
C ILE A 9 -7.78 22.90 -0.05
N ILE A 10 -8.09 23.34 -1.26
CA ILE A 10 -8.13 22.45 -2.44
C ILE A 10 -6.73 21.88 -2.70
N GLY A 11 -5.68 22.71 -2.66
CA GLY A 11 -4.30 22.27 -2.81
C GLY A 11 -3.88 21.26 -1.74
N LEU A 12 -4.39 21.39 -0.51
CA LEU A 12 -4.19 20.38 0.54
C LEU A 12 -4.83 19.05 0.15
N PHE A 13 -6.09 19.03 -0.31
CA PHE A 13 -6.74 17.79 -0.74
C PHE A 13 -6.08 17.17 -1.96
N ASP A 14 -5.64 17.97 -2.93
CA ASP A 14 -4.90 17.52 -4.12
C ASP A 14 -3.52 16.94 -3.77
N SER A 15 -2.99 17.26 -2.59
CA SER A 15 -1.73 16.71 -2.09
C SER A 15 -1.88 15.34 -1.45
N ILE A 16 -3.12 14.87 -1.19
CA ILE A 16 -3.38 13.58 -0.55
C ILE A 16 -3.49 12.49 -1.61
N SER A 17 -2.67 11.45 -1.48
CA SER A 17 -2.79 10.23 -2.28
C SER A 17 -3.61 9.19 -1.51
N ILE A 18 -4.63 8.60 -2.13
CA ILE A 18 -5.48 7.57 -1.48
C ILE A 18 -5.31 6.26 -2.24
N VAL A 19 -4.96 5.20 -1.52
CA VAL A 19 -4.82 3.84 -2.04
C VAL A 19 -5.85 2.96 -1.36
N THR A 20 -6.70 2.32 -2.15
CA THR A 20 -7.73 1.39 -1.66
C THR A 20 -7.24 -0.06 -1.76
N PRO A 21 -7.97 -1.04 -1.21
CA PRO A 21 -7.64 -2.45 -1.38
C PRO A 21 -7.83 -2.93 -2.83
N ILE A 22 -8.58 -2.17 -3.64
CA ILE A 22 -8.76 -2.45 -5.06
C ILE A 22 -7.44 -2.17 -5.76
N SER A 23 -6.90 -3.24 -6.33
CA SER A 23 -5.61 -3.34 -6.99
C SER A 23 -5.50 -2.38 -8.17
N ASN A 24 -4.35 -1.72 -8.31
CA ASN A 24 -4.03 -0.92 -9.50
C ASN A 24 -2.52 -0.80 -9.74
N VAL A 25 -2.04 -1.50 -10.75
CA VAL A 25 -0.63 -1.42 -11.18
C VAL A 25 -0.29 -0.11 -11.89
N SER A 26 -1.29 0.66 -12.34
CA SER A 26 -1.08 1.87 -13.13
C SER A 26 -0.29 2.93 -12.38
N ASP A 27 -0.56 3.13 -11.09
CA ASP A 27 0.04 4.22 -10.32
C ASP A 27 1.57 4.05 -10.21
N THR A 28 2.02 2.81 -10.06
CA THR A 28 3.44 2.46 -10.05
C THR A 28 4.06 2.56 -11.43
N VAL A 29 3.36 2.13 -12.48
CA VAL A 29 3.85 2.28 -13.86
C VAL A 29 3.98 3.76 -14.23
N GLU A 30 2.97 4.58 -13.92
CA GLU A 30 2.98 6.02 -14.14
C GLU A 30 4.11 6.70 -13.39
N TYR A 31 4.34 6.31 -12.13
CA TYR A 31 5.49 6.78 -11.36
C TYR A 31 6.82 6.41 -12.03
N MET A 32 6.99 5.16 -12.48
CA MET A 32 8.19 4.71 -13.18
C MET A 32 8.42 5.41 -14.52
N LEU A 33 7.34 5.83 -15.20
CA LEU A 33 7.42 6.55 -16.47
C LEU A 33 7.76 8.05 -16.33
N GLN A 34 7.77 8.61 -15.11
CA GLN A 34 8.10 10.02 -14.90
C GLN A 34 9.56 10.34 -15.28
N ASN A 35 10.50 9.48 -14.90
CA ASN A 35 11.92 9.58 -15.25
C ASN A 35 12.68 8.30 -14.86
N ASP A 36 13.92 8.16 -15.34
CA ASP A 36 14.77 7.01 -15.04
C ASP A 36 15.07 6.83 -13.55
N THR A 37 15.12 7.91 -12.77
CA THR A 37 15.40 7.82 -11.32
C THR A 37 14.24 7.15 -10.60
N CYS A 38 12.98 7.51 -10.92
CA CYS A 38 11.79 6.86 -10.37
C CYS A 38 11.77 5.37 -10.71
N ARG A 39 12.07 5.01 -11.97
CA ARG A 39 12.19 3.60 -12.39
C ARG A 39 13.25 2.85 -11.58
N GLN A 40 14.46 3.39 -11.46
CA GLN A 40 15.54 2.75 -10.71
C GLN A 40 15.20 2.60 -9.22
N THR A 41 14.50 3.57 -8.64
CA THR A 41 14.05 3.51 -7.24
C THR A 41 13.04 2.37 -7.01
N VAL A 42 12.05 2.20 -7.90
CA VAL A 42 11.12 1.05 -7.81
C VAL A 42 11.88 -0.26 -7.90
N LEU A 43 12.77 -0.41 -8.89
CA LEU A 43 13.57 -1.64 -9.06
C LEU A 43 14.45 -1.93 -7.85
N LYS A 44 15.07 -0.91 -7.26
CA LYS A 44 15.87 -1.03 -6.03
C LYS A 44 15.04 -1.63 -4.89
N TYR A 45 13.81 -1.16 -4.69
CA TYR A 45 12.96 -1.62 -3.59
C TYR A 45 12.32 -2.98 -3.86
N ILE A 46 11.96 -3.28 -5.11
CA ILE A 46 11.52 -4.62 -5.53
C ILE A 46 12.63 -5.66 -5.30
N LYS A 47 13.87 -5.35 -5.68
CA LYS A 47 15.02 -6.24 -5.43
C LYS A 47 15.29 -6.43 -3.93
N ARG A 48 15.13 -5.36 -3.13
CA ARG A 48 15.29 -5.42 -1.67
C ARG A 48 14.18 -6.20 -0.98
N ALA A 49 13.01 -6.33 -1.60
CA ALA A 49 11.91 -7.16 -1.11
C ALA A 49 12.12 -8.67 -1.39
N ASP A 50 13.17 -9.04 -2.13
CA ASP A 50 13.57 -10.44 -2.39
C ASP A 50 12.49 -11.29 -3.07
N ILE A 51 11.87 -10.74 -4.12
CA ILE A 51 10.76 -11.39 -4.85
C ILE A 51 11.15 -11.93 -6.24
N GLY A 52 12.45 -12.03 -6.53
CA GLY A 52 12.97 -12.66 -7.75
C GLY A 52 12.82 -11.87 -9.07
N ILE A 53 12.23 -10.67 -9.05
CA ILE A 53 12.06 -9.83 -10.23
C ILE A 53 13.30 -8.97 -10.47
N GLU A 54 13.84 -9.01 -11.69
CA GLU A 54 15.01 -8.21 -12.07
C GLU A 54 14.64 -6.88 -12.73
N ASP A 55 13.58 -6.88 -13.53
CA ASP A 55 13.11 -5.72 -14.29
C ASP A 55 11.63 -5.86 -14.69
N PHE A 56 11.06 -4.77 -15.22
CA PHE A 56 9.70 -4.73 -15.78
C PHE A 56 9.65 -4.12 -17.17
N SER A 57 8.85 -4.69 -18.07
CA SER A 57 8.49 -4.08 -19.35
C SER A 57 7.00 -3.71 -19.36
N PHE A 58 6.66 -2.59 -20.02
CA PHE A 58 5.32 -2.01 -20.00
C PHE A 58 4.85 -1.72 -21.42
N THR A 59 3.58 -2.01 -21.70
CA THR A 59 2.89 -1.52 -22.90
C THR A 59 1.70 -0.67 -22.46
N VAL A 60 1.61 0.56 -22.94
CA VAL A 60 0.49 1.47 -22.63
C VAL A 60 -0.29 1.72 -23.91
N SER A 61 -1.55 1.29 -23.92
CA SER A 61 -2.47 1.43 -25.05
C SER A 61 -3.60 2.37 -24.68
N ASN A 62 -3.92 3.34 -25.55
CA ASN A 62 -5.10 4.17 -25.36
C ASN A 62 -6.34 3.42 -25.85
N VAL A 63 -7.29 3.16 -24.96
CA VAL A 63 -8.59 2.60 -25.34
C VAL A 63 -9.51 3.78 -25.64
N ASN A 64 -9.84 3.98 -26.92
CA ASN A 64 -10.85 4.95 -27.31
C ASN A 64 -12.22 4.45 -26.87
N ALA A 65 -12.89 5.20 -26.01
CA ALA A 65 -14.25 4.94 -25.55
C ALA A 65 -15.31 5.23 -26.63
N GLN A 66 -15.27 4.51 -27.76
CA GLN A 66 -16.34 4.52 -28.77
C GLN A 66 -17.12 3.20 -28.89
N GLU A 67 -16.71 2.14 -28.20
CA GLU A 67 -17.51 0.92 -28.11
C GLU A 67 -18.07 0.79 -26.69
N GLU A 68 -19.33 1.20 -26.52
CA GLU A 68 -20.19 0.81 -25.39
C GLU A 68 -20.39 -0.72 -25.41
N THR A 69 -19.35 -1.47 -25.10
CA THR A 69 -19.53 -2.84 -24.65
C THR A 69 -20.03 -2.75 -23.22
N LYS A 70 -21.26 -3.25 -23.00
CA LYS A 70 -21.82 -3.47 -21.66
C LYS A 70 -20.90 -4.43 -20.92
N VAL A 71 -19.91 -3.90 -20.22
CA VAL A 71 -19.00 -4.69 -19.39
C VAL A 71 -19.83 -5.28 -18.25
N PRO A 72 -19.87 -6.62 -18.10
CA PRO A 72 -20.57 -7.26 -16.99
C PRO A 72 -20.01 -6.73 -15.67
N ILE A 73 -20.88 -6.50 -14.68
CA ILE A 73 -20.51 -5.94 -13.36
C ILE A 73 -19.40 -6.78 -12.68
N GLU A 74 -19.28 -8.05 -13.03
CA GLU A 74 -18.23 -8.96 -12.57
C GLU A 74 -16.82 -8.57 -13.06
N ALA A 75 -16.68 -7.92 -14.22
CA ALA A 75 -15.39 -7.48 -14.76
C ALA A 75 -14.93 -6.11 -14.21
N LEU A 76 -15.78 -5.41 -13.46
CA LEU A 76 -15.38 -4.24 -12.65
C LEU A 76 -14.65 -4.65 -11.35
N ALA A 77 -14.74 -5.93 -10.96
CA ALA A 77 -14.03 -6.47 -9.80
C ALA A 77 -12.57 -6.83 -10.12
N ASP A 78 -12.24 -7.00 -11.41
CA ASP A 78 -10.86 -7.10 -11.86
C ASP A 78 -10.22 -5.71 -11.80
N ALA A 79 -9.08 -5.60 -11.13
CA ALA A 79 -8.19 -4.45 -10.90
C ALA A 79 -7.90 -3.50 -12.09
N ARG A 80 -8.46 -3.76 -13.26
CA ARG A 80 -8.12 -3.16 -14.56
C ARG A 80 -9.02 -1.99 -14.95
N PHE A 81 -10.16 -1.77 -14.29
CA PHE A 81 -11.16 -0.81 -14.77
C PHE A 81 -11.54 0.27 -13.75
N ARG A 82 -10.91 1.45 -13.85
CA ARG A 82 -11.55 2.71 -13.44
C ARG A 82 -12.04 3.45 -14.67
N VAL A 83 -13.32 3.84 -14.62
CA VAL A 83 -13.97 4.74 -15.56
C VAL A 83 -13.39 6.15 -15.36
N THR A 84 -12.36 6.48 -16.14
CA THR A 84 -11.95 7.86 -16.44
C THR A 84 -12.00 8.06 -17.96
N LYS A 85 -12.25 9.29 -18.42
CA LYS A 85 -12.52 9.66 -19.83
C LYS A 85 -11.47 9.22 -20.87
N GLU A 86 -10.33 8.70 -20.44
CA GLU A 86 -9.32 8.02 -21.26
C GLU A 86 -8.92 6.77 -20.49
N THR A 87 -9.43 5.59 -20.87
CA THR A 87 -8.97 4.32 -20.29
C THR A 87 -7.66 3.95 -20.96
N LYS A 88 -6.55 4.05 -20.23
CA LYS A 88 -5.26 3.51 -20.66
C LYS A 88 -5.20 2.05 -20.20
N GLU A 89 -5.03 1.14 -21.14
CA GLU A 89 -4.73 -0.25 -20.83
C GLU A 89 -3.22 -0.37 -20.63
N ILE A 90 -2.81 -0.89 -19.48
CA ILE A 90 -1.40 -1.07 -19.12
C ILE A 90 -1.13 -2.56 -18.98
N ASP A 91 -0.36 -3.10 -19.92
CA ASP A 91 0.19 -4.45 -19.81
C ASP A 91 1.56 -4.38 -19.16
N VAL A 92 1.75 -5.14 -18.08
CA VAL A 92 2.99 -5.20 -17.32
C VAL A 92 3.55 -6.60 -17.43
N LYS A 93 4.82 -6.71 -17.83
CA LYS A 93 5.58 -7.96 -17.78
C LYS A 93 6.73 -7.83 -16.81
N SER A 94 7.02 -8.91 -16.12
CA SER A 94 8.16 -9.03 -15.21
C SER A 94 9.24 -9.88 -15.85
N LYS A 95 10.49 -9.46 -15.68
CA LYS A 95 11.67 -10.14 -16.18
C LYS A 95 12.34 -10.92 -15.05
N HIS A 96 12.61 -12.20 -15.31
CA HIS A 96 13.19 -13.15 -14.36
C HIS A 96 14.43 -13.80 -14.95
N ALA A 97 15.43 -14.06 -14.11
CA ALA A 97 16.58 -14.87 -14.48
C ALA A 97 16.20 -16.36 -14.57
N VAL A 98 16.70 -17.02 -15.60
CA VAL A 98 16.62 -18.48 -15.76
C VAL A 98 17.96 -19.08 -15.37
N PHE A 99 17.94 -20.01 -14.44
CA PHE A 99 19.14 -20.63 -13.89
C PHE A 99 19.40 -22.00 -14.52
N GLY A 100 20.65 -22.24 -14.92
CA GLY A 100 21.13 -23.55 -15.34
C GLY A 100 21.28 -24.51 -14.15
N THR A 101 21.61 -25.77 -14.43
CA THR A 101 21.83 -26.80 -13.41
C THR A 101 23.01 -26.50 -12.48
N ASP A 102 23.91 -25.60 -12.89
CA ASP A 102 25.05 -25.10 -12.12
C ASP A 102 24.72 -23.85 -11.28
N GLY A 103 23.46 -23.40 -11.29
CA GLY A 103 23.01 -22.21 -10.57
C GLY A 103 23.42 -20.89 -11.20
N ARG A 104 24.00 -20.89 -12.41
CA ARG A 104 24.32 -19.66 -13.15
C ARG A 104 23.14 -19.20 -13.99
N VAL A 105 23.01 -17.89 -14.17
CA VAL A 105 22.02 -17.32 -15.08
C VAL A 105 22.40 -17.69 -16.51
N VAL A 106 21.52 -18.42 -17.21
CA VAL A 106 21.71 -18.87 -18.59
C VAL A 106 20.87 -18.06 -19.58
N SER A 107 19.74 -17.52 -19.14
CA SER A 107 18.87 -16.67 -19.95
C SER A 107 17.93 -15.85 -19.06
N HIS A 108 17.03 -15.09 -19.67
CA HIS A 108 15.96 -14.38 -18.98
C HIS A 108 14.64 -14.69 -19.65
N VAL A 109 13.55 -14.64 -18.88
CA VAL A 109 12.19 -14.80 -19.37
C VAL A 109 11.36 -13.59 -18.98
N GLU A 110 10.48 -13.15 -19.88
CA GLU A 110 9.45 -12.16 -19.57
C GLU A 110 8.10 -12.85 -19.45
N LEU A 111 7.39 -12.58 -18.35
CA LEU A 111 6.10 -13.17 -18.03
C LEU A 111 5.08 -12.07 -17.71
N PRO A 112 3.81 -12.21 -18.14
CA PRO A 112 2.73 -11.33 -17.70
C PRO A 112 2.70 -11.20 -16.17
N PHE A 113 2.87 -9.99 -15.65
CA PHE A 113 3.12 -9.75 -14.23
C PHE A 113 1.93 -10.16 -13.36
N VAL A 114 0.74 -9.69 -13.71
CA VAL A 114 -0.48 -9.93 -12.91
C VAL A 114 -0.90 -11.40 -12.94
N GLU A 115 -0.61 -12.11 -14.02
CA GLU A 115 -1.00 -13.52 -14.17
C GLU A 115 -0.05 -14.48 -13.44
N TYR A 116 1.26 -14.20 -13.45
CA TYR A 116 2.27 -15.13 -12.96
C TYR A 116 2.85 -14.78 -11.58
N GLN A 117 2.60 -13.57 -11.06
CA GLN A 117 3.11 -13.18 -9.74
C GLN A 117 2.12 -13.48 -8.61
N SER A 118 2.68 -13.66 -7.41
CA SER A 118 1.88 -13.79 -6.21
C SER A 118 1.11 -12.50 -5.92
N GLN A 119 -0.04 -12.62 -5.25
CA GLN A 119 -0.83 -11.46 -4.83
C GLN A 119 -0.03 -10.49 -3.95
N GLY A 120 0.84 -11.00 -3.07
CA GLY A 120 1.71 -10.14 -2.25
C GLY A 120 2.74 -9.36 -3.07
N THR A 121 3.29 -9.97 -4.12
CA THR A 121 4.21 -9.30 -5.06
C THR A 121 3.49 -8.21 -5.85
N ILE A 122 2.29 -8.50 -6.35
CA ILE A 122 1.45 -7.55 -7.06
C ILE A 122 1.10 -6.39 -6.13
N ARG A 123 0.58 -6.68 -4.94
CA ARG A 123 0.20 -5.67 -3.95
C ARG A 123 1.37 -4.79 -3.53
N LEU A 124 2.56 -5.36 -3.34
CA LEU A 124 3.76 -4.56 -3.06
C LEU A 124 4.05 -3.61 -4.22
N PHE A 125 4.05 -4.11 -5.46
CA PHE A 125 4.29 -3.29 -6.63
C PHE A 125 3.27 -2.14 -6.73
N GLU A 126 1.98 -2.41 -6.55
CA GLU A 126 0.90 -1.40 -6.56
C GLU A 126 1.09 -0.31 -5.50
N LEU A 127 1.59 -0.67 -4.32
CA LEU A 127 1.82 0.29 -3.23
C LEU A 127 3.06 1.17 -3.47
N LEU A 128 4.08 0.66 -4.18
CA LEU A 128 5.36 1.37 -4.34
C LEU A 128 5.21 2.71 -5.07
N GLY A 129 4.40 2.81 -6.12
CA GLY A 129 4.20 4.06 -6.85
C GLY A 129 3.66 5.19 -5.96
N PRO A 130 2.48 5.02 -5.34
CA PRO A 130 1.91 5.99 -4.41
C PRO A 130 2.81 6.30 -3.22
N ILE A 131 3.47 5.29 -2.62
CA ILE A 131 4.37 5.49 -1.48
C ILE A 131 5.59 6.33 -1.88
N LEU A 132 6.29 5.93 -2.94
CA LEU A 132 7.51 6.61 -3.38
C LEU A 132 7.21 8.00 -3.92
N GLY A 133 6.15 8.15 -4.70
CA GLY A 133 5.68 9.46 -5.16
C GLY A 133 5.31 10.40 -4.01
N SER A 134 4.85 9.85 -2.87
CA SER A 134 4.56 10.64 -1.68
C SER A 134 5.83 11.03 -0.91
N LEU A 135 6.78 10.12 -0.76
CA LEU A 135 8.11 10.38 -0.17
C LEU A 135 8.87 11.46 -0.96
N ASP A 136 8.84 11.39 -2.29
CA ASP A 136 9.49 12.35 -3.18
C ASP A 136 8.88 13.76 -3.09
N LYS A 137 7.57 13.86 -2.83
CA LYS A 137 6.83 15.13 -2.84
C LYS A 137 6.47 15.66 -1.45
N GLY A 138 6.79 14.93 -0.39
CA GLY A 138 6.41 15.29 0.99
C GLY A 138 4.89 15.26 1.22
N ARG A 139 4.20 14.32 0.56
CA ARG A 139 2.73 14.24 0.57
C ARG A 139 2.21 13.29 1.65
N VAL A 140 0.91 13.40 1.94
CA VAL A 140 0.19 12.41 2.76
C VAL A 140 -0.30 11.30 1.84
N VAL A 141 0.02 10.06 2.16
CA VAL A 141 -0.59 8.87 1.55
C VAL A 141 -1.47 8.17 2.57
N ILE A 142 -2.72 7.93 2.18
CA ILE A 142 -3.70 7.17 2.94
C ILE A 142 -3.83 5.80 2.29
N VAL A 143 -3.51 4.74 3.03
CA VAL A 143 -3.61 3.36 2.55
C VAL A 143 -4.66 2.63 3.36
N ASP A 144 -5.73 2.24 2.70
CA ASP A 144 -6.74 1.36 3.29
C ASP A 144 -6.30 -0.10 3.20
N GLU A 145 -6.54 -0.81 4.28
CA GLU A 145 -6.05 -2.13 4.66
C GLU A 145 -4.55 -2.35 4.34
N LEU A 146 -3.69 -1.57 5.00
CA LEU A 146 -2.25 -1.79 4.87
C LEU A 146 -1.90 -3.17 5.44
N GLY A 147 -1.29 -3.99 4.59
CA GLY A 147 -0.88 -5.35 4.93
C GLY A 147 -1.77 -6.45 4.35
N THR A 148 -2.93 -6.12 3.78
CA THR A 148 -3.73 -7.10 3.02
C THR A 148 -2.84 -7.74 1.94
N GLN A 149 -2.80 -9.07 1.92
CA GLN A 149 -1.99 -9.92 1.03
C GLN A 149 -0.45 -9.78 1.17
N LEU A 150 0.05 -8.93 2.07
CA LEU A 150 1.47 -8.76 2.31
C LEU A 150 1.95 -9.59 3.51
N HIS A 151 3.15 -10.12 3.39
CA HIS A 151 3.84 -10.68 4.54
C HIS A 151 4.18 -9.55 5.55
N PRO A 152 4.03 -9.73 6.88
CA PRO A 152 4.28 -8.68 7.87
C PRO A 152 5.64 -7.97 7.71
N LYS A 153 6.70 -8.71 7.37
CA LYS A 153 8.03 -8.13 7.05
C LYS A 153 7.99 -7.05 5.95
N LEU A 154 7.15 -7.20 4.92
CA LEU A 154 7.00 -6.20 3.85
C LEU A 154 6.26 -4.97 4.34
N VAL A 155 5.27 -5.14 5.21
CA VAL A 155 4.56 -4.02 5.86
C VAL A 155 5.53 -3.22 6.73
N ARG A 156 6.34 -3.91 7.55
CA ARG A 156 7.40 -3.28 8.36
C ARG A 156 8.41 -2.53 7.50
N PHE A 157 8.79 -3.13 6.37
CA PHE A 157 9.65 -2.48 5.39
C PHE A 157 9.02 -1.19 4.86
N ILE A 158 7.73 -1.19 4.50
CA ILE A 158 7.00 0.03 4.10
C ILE A 158 7.02 1.08 5.22
N LEU A 159 6.65 0.71 6.45
CA LEU A 159 6.67 1.63 7.59
C LEU A 159 8.07 2.22 7.83
N SER A 160 9.12 1.42 7.63
CA SER A 160 10.50 1.88 7.79
C SER A 160 10.88 3.01 6.82
N LEU A 161 10.26 3.06 5.62
CA LEU A 161 10.52 4.11 4.63
C LEU A 161 10.05 5.48 5.12
N PHE A 162 8.98 5.55 5.92
CA PHE A 162 8.45 6.80 6.47
C PHE A 162 9.16 7.21 7.76
N ASN A 163 9.69 6.25 8.51
CA ASN A 163 10.34 6.48 9.80
C ASN A 163 11.85 6.77 9.71
N ALA A 164 12.45 6.65 8.52
CA ALA A 164 13.88 6.88 8.33
C ALA A 164 14.16 8.22 7.61
N ILE A 165 15.13 8.97 8.13
CA ILE A 165 15.44 10.34 7.68
C ILE A 165 16.09 10.39 6.29
N ASP A 166 16.77 9.31 5.91
CA ASP A 166 17.43 9.15 4.61
C ASP A 166 16.43 8.82 3.50
N THR A 167 15.32 8.16 3.83
CA THR A 167 14.26 7.83 2.86
C THR A 167 13.13 8.86 2.86
N ASN A 168 12.80 9.49 3.99
CA ASN A 168 11.71 10.45 4.12
C ASN A 168 12.20 11.91 4.26
N VAL A 169 13.01 12.36 3.30
CA VAL A 169 13.66 13.69 3.33
C VAL A 169 12.64 14.83 3.32
N ASN A 170 11.49 14.63 2.68
CA ASN A 170 10.45 15.66 2.51
C ASN A 170 9.32 15.58 3.55
N ASN A 171 9.46 14.79 4.61
CA ASN A 171 8.45 14.63 5.68
C ASN A 171 7.07 14.20 5.18
N ALA A 172 7.02 13.27 4.23
CA ALA A 172 5.80 12.60 3.82
C ALA A 172 5.17 11.83 5.01
N GLN A 173 3.86 11.64 4.95
CA GLN A 173 3.11 10.95 6.01
C GLN A 173 2.35 9.77 5.44
N LEU A 174 2.37 8.66 6.18
CA LEU A 174 1.54 7.49 5.92
C LEU A 174 0.44 7.44 6.98
N VAL A 175 -0.81 7.38 6.53
CA VAL A 175 -1.98 7.09 7.35
C VAL A 175 -2.58 5.79 6.84
N CYS A 176 -2.79 4.82 7.71
CA CYS A 176 -3.35 3.54 7.32
C CYS A 176 -4.12 2.89 8.45
N ASN A 177 -5.06 2.02 8.10
CA ASN A 177 -5.59 1.01 9.00
C ASN A 177 -4.92 -0.35 8.69
N SER A 178 -4.96 -1.27 9.64
CA SER A 178 -4.46 -2.63 9.46
C SER A 178 -5.10 -3.58 10.47
N HIS A 179 -5.16 -4.85 10.12
CA HIS A 179 -5.53 -5.94 11.03
C HIS A 179 -4.30 -6.62 11.67
N ASP A 180 -3.08 -6.27 11.24
CA ASP A 180 -1.86 -6.91 11.73
C ASP A 180 -1.43 -6.32 13.08
N ALA A 181 -1.72 -7.06 14.16
CA ALA A 181 -1.31 -6.68 15.50
C ALA A 181 0.22 -6.53 15.63
N LEU A 182 1.03 -7.23 14.82
CA LEU A 182 2.49 -7.16 14.87
C LEU A 182 3.05 -5.77 14.55
N LEU A 183 2.24 -4.87 13.99
CA LEU A 183 2.61 -3.47 13.78
C LEU A 183 2.71 -2.69 15.09
N LEU A 184 2.05 -3.15 16.15
CA LEU A 184 2.18 -2.56 17.50
C LEU A 184 3.59 -2.73 18.07
N GLU A 185 4.34 -3.72 17.63
CA GLU A 185 5.73 -3.97 18.05
C GLU A 185 6.77 -3.19 17.24
N GLU A 186 6.35 -2.51 16.18
CA GLU A 186 7.25 -1.69 15.37
C GLU A 186 7.65 -0.42 16.13
N ARG A 187 8.70 0.25 15.64
CA ARG A 187 9.21 1.51 16.23
C ARG A 187 8.29 2.70 15.98
N VAL A 188 7.00 2.52 16.18
CA VAL A 188 5.94 3.52 16.09
C VAL A 188 5.72 4.11 17.48
N ARG A 189 5.53 5.43 17.57
CA ARG A 189 5.24 6.06 18.86
C ARG A 189 3.79 5.77 19.28
N ARG A 190 3.52 5.77 20.59
CA ARG A 190 2.17 5.48 21.11
C ARG A 190 1.10 6.45 20.58
N ASP A 191 1.45 7.72 20.38
CA ASP A 191 0.56 8.75 19.84
C ASP A 191 0.23 8.56 18.35
N GLN A 192 0.98 7.69 17.66
CA GLN A 192 0.75 7.32 16.26
C GLN A 192 -0.05 6.02 16.12
N ILE A 193 -0.32 5.33 17.23
CA ILE A 193 -1.15 4.11 17.26
C ILE A 193 -2.54 4.50 17.74
N TRP A 194 -3.54 4.17 16.92
CA TRP A 194 -4.94 4.46 17.18
C TRP A 194 -5.76 3.17 17.08
N PHE A 195 -6.68 3.00 18.02
CA PHE A 195 -7.61 1.88 18.05
C PHE A 195 -9.00 2.38 17.65
N ALA A 196 -9.72 1.55 16.91
CA ALA A 196 -11.12 1.77 16.58
C ALA A 196 -11.97 0.68 17.25
N GLN A 197 -12.96 1.07 18.04
CA GLN A 197 -13.85 0.15 18.74
C GLN A 197 -15.31 0.58 18.58
N LYS A 198 -16.22 -0.38 18.59
CA LYS A 198 -17.65 -0.11 18.74
C LYS A 198 -18.08 -0.27 20.19
N ASN A 199 -18.87 0.67 20.69
CA ASN A 199 -19.52 0.54 21.99
C ASN A 199 -20.77 -0.37 21.89
N ASP A 200 -21.42 -0.63 23.04
CA ASP A 200 -22.56 -1.55 23.13
C ASP A 200 -23.79 -1.11 22.32
N VAL A 201 -23.88 0.18 21.97
CA VAL A 201 -24.95 0.74 21.12
C VAL A 201 -24.54 0.87 19.65
N GLY A 202 -23.33 0.42 19.30
CA GLY A 202 -22.83 0.34 17.92
C GLY A 202 -22.14 1.61 17.40
N GLU A 203 -21.93 2.62 18.23
CA GLU A 203 -21.18 3.83 17.86
C GLU A 203 -19.69 3.52 17.79
N SER A 204 -18.99 4.13 16.83
CA SER A 204 -17.54 3.93 16.66
C SER A 204 -16.76 5.00 17.39
N GLU A 205 -15.81 4.57 18.21
CA GLU A 205 -14.90 5.40 18.98
C GLU A 205 -13.45 5.16 18.50
N LEU A 206 -12.68 6.25 18.42
CA LEU A 206 -11.26 6.25 18.08
C LEU A 206 -10.48 6.84 19.25
N TYR A 207 -9.44 6.15 19.70
CA TYR A 207 -8.57 6.61 20.79
C TYR A 207 -7.13 6.14 20.57
N SER A 208 -6.17 6.92 21.08
CA SER A 208 -4.75 6.63 20.93
C SER A 208 -4.24 5.69 22.03
N LEU A 209 -3.22 4.89 21.71
CA LEU A 209 -2.47 4.12 22.71
C LEU A 209 -1.84 5.03 23.79
N ASP A 210 -1.53 6.29 23.48
CA ASP A 210 -0.94 7.23 24.44
C ASP A 210 -1.91 7.64 25.57
N GLU A 211 -3.22 7.43 25.38
CA GLU A 211 -4.22 7.70 26.42
C GLU A 211 -4.16 6.71 27.59
N PHE A 212 -3.51 5.56 27.41
CA PHE A 212 -3.31 4.54 28.45
C PHE A 212 -2.12 4.87 29.35
N LYS A 213 -2.34 5.68 30.39
CA LYS A 213 -1.30 6.20 31.31
C LYS A 213 -0.45 5.10 32.00
N ASP A 214 -1.03 3.94 32.26
CA ASP A 214 -0.34 2.81 32.91
C ASP A 214 0.50 1.95 31.95
N THR A 215 0.50 2.30 30.65
CA THR A 215 1.23 1.57 29.62
C THR A 215 2.57 2.23 29.36
N ARG A 216 3.68 1.55 29.67
CA ARG A 216 5.05 2.04 29.46
C ARG A 216 5.51 1.82 28.03
N LYS A 217 6.58 2.50 27.61
CA LYS A 217 7.12 2.43 26.24
C LYS A 217 7.64 1.03 25.87
N ASP A 218 8.08 0.26 26.86
CA ASP A 218 8.68 -1.07 26.75
C ASP A 218 7.70 -2.21 27.05
N ASP A 219 6.41 -1.90 27.22
CA ASP A 219 5.40 -2.92 27.44
C ASP A 219 5.19 -3.80 26.19
N PRO A 220 4.81 -5.08 26.37
CA PRO A 220 4.52 -5.96 25.26
C PRO A 220 3.15 -5.62 24.65
N PHE A 221 3.10 -4.60 23.79
CA PHE A 221 1.86 -4.05 23.23
C PHE A 221 1.01 -5.09 22.50
N VAL A 222 1.62 -5.94 21.68
CA VAL A 222 0.90 -7.03 20.99
C VAL A 222 0.21 -7.95 21.99
N LYS A 223 0.94 -8.41 23.02
CA LYS A 223 0.37 -9.30 24.05
C LYS A 223 -0.77 -8.61 24.80
N LYS A 224 -0.61 -7.34 25.18
CA LYS A 224 -1.65 -6.57 25.87
C LYS A 224 -2.90 -6.40 25.00
N TYR A 225 -2.72 -6.07 23.71
CA TYR A 225 -3.81 -5.97 22.74
C TYR A 225 -4.56 -7.28 22.59
N LEU A 226 -3.84 -8.40 22.38
CA LEU A 226 -4.46 -9.73 22.23
C LEU A 226 -5.19 -10.20 23.50
N LEU A 227 -4.78 -9.73 24.68
CA LEU A 227 -5.48 -9.97 25.95
C LEU A 227 -6.68 -9.02 26.18
N GLY A 228 -6.92 -8.07 25.27
CA GLY A 228 -8.02 -7.11 25.35
C GLY A 228 -7.76 -5.91 26.26
N VAL A 229 -6.53 -5.68 26.72
CA VAL A 229 -6.18 -4.56 27.63
C VAL A 229 -6.52 -3.21 27.01
N PHE A 230 -6.33 -3.09 25.69
CA PHE A 230 -6.60 -1.86 24.94
C PHE A 230 -7.98 -1.86 24.28
N GLY A 231 -8.86 -2.82 24.57
CA GLY A 231 -10.10 -2.97 23.82
C GLY A 231 -9.85 -3.26 22.33
N ALA A 232 -10.76 -2.79 21.48
CA ALA A 232 -10.69 -2.91 20.01
C ALA A 232 -10.45 -4.32 19.46
N THR A 233 -10.71 -5.36 20.24
CA THR A 233 -10.65 -6.76 19.82
C THR A 233 -12.06 -7.31 19.55
N PRO A 234 -12.22 -8.17 18.54
CA PRO A 234 -13.49 -8.86 18.32
C PRO A 234 -13.85 -9.75 19.51
N GLN A 235 -15.09 -9.65 19.98
CA GLN A 235 -15.66 -10.57 20.97
C GLN A 235 -16.72 -11.44 20.28
N PRO A 236 -16.33 -12.54 19.61
CA PRO A 236 -17.31 -13.48 19.10
C PRO A 236 -18.11 -14.06 20.28
N ASN A 237 -19.43 -14.05 20.16
CA ASN A 237 -20.31 -14.64 21.18
C ASN A 237 -19.88 -16.08 21.47
N LYS A 238 -19.58 -16.38 22.73
CA LYS A 238 -19.21 -17.74 23.18
C LYS A 238 -20.41 -18.67 23.41
N GLY A 239 -21.60 -18.22 23.04
CA GLY A 239 -22.82 -19.05 23.04
C GLY A 239 -23.04 -19.61 21.65
N ASP A 240 -23.25 -20.92 21.58
CA ASP A 240 -23.60 -21.73 20.39
C ASP A 240 -22.42 -22.36 19.62
N PHE A 241 -21.54 -23.06 20.35
CA PHE A 241 -20.76 -24.19 19.83
C PHE A 241 -21.04 -25.45 20.64
#